data_AF-A0A9E3Q098-F1
#
_entry.id   AF-A0A9E3Q098-F1
#
_cell.length_a   1.000
_cell.length_b   1.000
_cell.length_c   1.000
_cell.angle_alpha   90.00
_cell.angle_beta   90.00
_cell.angle_gamma   90.00
#
_symmetry.space_group_name_H-M   'P 1'
#
loop_
_entity.id
_entity.type
_entity.pdbx_description
1 polymer ?
#
loop_
_entity_poly.entity_id
_entity_poly.type
_entity_poly.pdbx_seq_one_letter_code
_entity_poly.pdbx_strand_id
1 'polypeptide(L)'
;MRYSVPFASPDWRQGRLGRRAFLRRAGWMGLALAGAWRATGESGEADMRECFRRMGILRDAVRRWQRAHGAEEWPADLGALRVERLLAYPRAWVCPLAERSGTYLFAPEGDLHSSSTYNPESNYNYEFSADRVDRAILGELPDMEMREWKVALTRTAMGGRVPMLRCRRHGDTVLNLGVDGRGYLSGRYWEYTFPDIRPEPYTMPWLLSRHSGAPGQTDLPRPEGLPAGCVDLEGAANANPDLPWMDGLPDGLTLDGFLRETRCGAGLTPDPFDARRMIQTTGGTVATWQEFEKGEGFLGQAYPLESRELSLGGRTAGRMVVLHATACRGRPGEIAGECVLRVRGEAAPIRRPLMYGRDTGCWRDSPVSGEARVVWTGRVGDGPGVLYATEIRIGASGRGREMEGFTLRADPGSCASPFVLGVTLWK
;
A
#
# COMPACT_ATOMS: atom_id res chain seq x y z
N MET A 1 -20.14 -2.07 6.60
CA MET A 1 -21.16 -3.02 7.11
C MET A 1 -20.50 -3.84 8.22
N ARG A 2 -20.87 -3.60 9.50
CA ARG A 2 -20.25 -4.29 10.65
C ARG A 2 -20.91 -5.65 10.84
N TYR A 3 -20.22 -6.74 10.52
CA TYR A 3 -20.60 -8.08 10.95
C TYR A 3 -19.92 -8.37 12.29
N SER A 4 -20.58 -8.01 13.39
CA SER A 4 -20.24 -8.55 14.70
C SER A 4 -21.04 -9.83 14.89
N VAL A 5 -20.39 -10.99 14.90
CA VAL A 5 -21.02 -12.24 15.35
C VAL A 5 -20.75 -12.36 16.86
N PRO A 6 -21.74 -12.16 17.74
CA PRO A 6 -21.54 -12.41 19.16
C PRO A 6 -21.44 -13.93 19.38
N PHE A 7 -20.32 -14.38 19.93
CA PHE A 7 -20.20 -15.73 20.48
C PHE A 7 -20.88 -15.74 21.86
N ALA A 8 -22.08 -16.31 21.96
CA ALA A 8 -22.66 -16.73 23.23
C ALA A 8 -22.21 -18.17 23.52
N SER A 9 -21.75 -18.44 24.75
CA SER A 9 -21.55 -19.82 25.23
C SER A 9 -22.90 -20.54 25.26
N PRO A 10 -23.02 -21.80 24.81
CA PRO A 10 -24.31 -22.47 24.80
C PRO A 10 -24.66 -22.99 26.20
N ASP A 11 -25.66 -22.36 26.81
CA ASP A 11 -26.45 -22.94 27.88
C ASP A 11 -27.52 -23.83 27.25
N TRP A 12 -27.44 -25.13 27.48
CA TRP A 12 -28.34 -26.12 26.89
C TRP A 12 -29.62 -26.20 27.70
N ARG A 13 -30.69 -25.51 27.28
CA ARG A 13 -32.09 -25.90 27.56
C ARG A 13 -33.11 -25.10 26.72
N GLN A 14 -33.93 -25.88 26.00
CA GLN A 14 -35.29 -25.60 25.53
C GLN A 14 -35.54 -24.70 24.30
N GLY A 15 -36.39 -25.22 23.39
CA GLY A 15 -37.38 -24.42 22.65
C GLY A 15 -37.30 -24.45 21.13
N ARG A 16 -38.14 -25.28 20.49
CA ARG A 16 -38.45 -25.22 19.04
C ARG A 16 -39.27 -23.96 18.71
N LEU A 17 -39.17 -23.53 17.44
CA LEU A 17 -40.02 -22.59 16.63
C LEU A 17 -39.18 -21.40 16.14
N GLY A 18 -39.15 -20.98 14.87
CA GLY A 18 -39.80 -21.39 13.64
C GLY A 18 -39.11 -20.63 12.49
N ARG A 19 -38.92 -21.30 11.35
CA ARG A 19 -38.38 -20.71 10.11
C ARG A 19 -39.52 -20.01 9.37
N ARG A 20 -39.37 -18.72 9.06
CA ARG A 20 -39.71 -18.05 7.78
C ARG A 20 -39.81 -16.53 7.95
N ALA A 21 -39.34 -15.83 6.92
CA ALA A 21 -39.54 -14.41 6.56
C ALA A 21 -38.34 -13.48 6.83
N PHE A 22 -37.45 -13.35 5.82
CA PHE A 22 -36.93 -12.05 5.41
C PHE A 22 -36.19 -12.15 4.05
N LEU A 23 -36.94 -12.06 2.96
CA LEU A 23 -36.36 -11.73 1.64
C LEU A 23 -37.26 -10.66 1.01
N ARG A 24 -36.82 -9.40 1.06
CA ARG A 24 -37.16 -8.36 0.09
C ARG A 24 -36.29 -7.11 0.30
N ARG A 25 -35.67 -6.68 -0.81
CA ARG A 25 -34.99 -5.39 -1.10
C ARG A 25 -33.48 -5.26 -0.82
N ALA A 26 -32.70 -5.56 -1.85
CA ALA A 26 -31.67 -4.71 -2.48
C ALA A 26 -31.21 -5.48 -3.74
N GLY A 27 -31.30 -4.96 -4.97
CA GLY A 27 -30.72 -3.71 -5.44
C GLY A 27 -29.49 -4.09 -6.29
N TRP A 28 -29.65 -4.06 -7.61
CA TRP A 28 -28.70 -4.54 -8.61
C TRP A 28 -27.34 -3.82 -8.56
N MET A 29 -26.28 -4.48 -8.08
CA MET A 29 -24.86 -4.12 -8.35
C MET A 29 -23.91 -5.23 -7.89
N GLY A 30 -24.09 -6.46 -8.39
CA GLY A 30 -23.35 -7.63 -7.86
C GLY A 30 -23.18 -8.76 -8.86
N LEU A 31 -22.71 -8.46 -10.08
CA LEU A 31 -22.61 -9.47 -11.15
C LEU A 31 -21.20 -9.80 -11.64
N ALA A 32 -20.13 -9.24 -11.05
CA ALA A 32 -18.75 -9.64 -11.38
C ALA A 32 -18.01 -10.44 -10.28
N LEU A 33 -18.51 -10.46 -9.03
CA LEU A 33 -17.91 -11.23 -7.92
C LEU A 33 -18.59 -12.59 -7.65
N ALA A 34 -19.60 -12.95 -8.44
CA ALA A 34 -20.43 -14.14 -8.21
C ALA A 34 -19.89 -15.43 -8.84
N GLY A 35 -18.78 -15.36 -9.60
CA GLY A 35 -18.26 -16.49 -10.39
C GLY A 35 -17.66 -17.63 -9.56
N ALA A 36 -16.92 -17.31 -8.48
CA ALA A 36 -16.27 -18.31 -7.63
C ALA A 36 -17.14 -18.78 -6.44
N TRP A 37 -18.15 -18.00 -6.05
CA TRP A 37 -19.01 -18.30 -4.89
C TRP A 37 -20.18 -19.24 -5.21
N ARG A 38 -20.58 -19.38 -6.48
CA ARG A 38 -21.81 -20.09 -6.84
C ARG A 38 -21.73 -21.62 -6.80
N ALA A 39 -20.55 -22.21 -6.61
CA ALA A 39 -20.42 -23.68 -6.51
C ALA A 39 -20.39 -24.21 -5.05
N THR A 40 -20.32 -23.35 -4.03
CA THR A 40 -20.03 -23.78 -2.64
C THR A 40 -20.85 -23.08 -1.55
N GLY A 41 -21.92 -22.35 -1.90
CA GLY A 41 -22.55 -21.33 -1.04
C GLY A 41 -22.91 -21.74 0.40
N GLU A 42 -23.32 -22.98 0.67
CA GLU A 42 -23.59 -23.43 2.05
C GLU A 42 -22.37 -24.09 2.73
N SER A 43 -21.52 -24.79 1.96
CA SER A 43 -20.35 -25.47 2.51
C SER A 43 -19.22 -24.50 2.86
N GLY A 44 -19.04 -23.43 2.06
CA GLY A 44 -18.01 -22.42 2.29
C GLY A 44 -18.19 -21.66 3.61
N GLU A 45 -19.40 -21.24 3.94
CA GLU A 45 -19.66 -20.58 5.24
C GLU A 45 -19.51 -21.53 6.43
N ALA A 46 -19.95 -22.79 6.26
CA ALA A 46 -19.80 -23.80 7.30
C ALA A 46 -18.32 -24.07 7.60
N ASP A 47 -17.48 -24.16 6.56
CA ASP A 47 -16.04 -24.31 6.71
C ASP A 47 -15.41 -23.12 7.39
N MET A 48 -15.78 -21.89 7.02
CA MET A 48 -15.23 -20.68 7.65
C MET A 48 -15.55 -20.65 9.14
N ARG A 49 -16.79 -20.97 9.53
CA ARG A 49 -17.20 -21.05 10.94
C ARG A 49 -16.40 -22.12 11.70
N GLU A 50 -16.27 -23.30 11.10
CA GLU A 50 -15.50 -24.40 11.69
C GLU A 50 -13.99 -24.07 11.75
N CYS A 51 -13.47 -23.35 10.76
CA CYS A 51 -12.09 -22.89 10.68
C CYS A 51 -11.79 -21.94 11.83
N PHE A 52 -12.65 -20.93 12.07
CA PHE A 52 -12.54 -20.06 13.25
C PHE A 52 -12.65 -20.82 14.56
N ARG A 53 -13.53 -21.82 14.65
CA ARG A 53 -13.65 -22.68 15.84
C ARG A 53 -12.33 -23.40 16.14
N ARG A 54 -11.70 -24.00 15.12
CA ARG A 54 -10.40 -24.69 15.26
C ARG A 54 -9.27 -23.72 15.60
N MET A 55 -9.21 -22.55 14.97
CA MET A 55 -8.28 -21.48 15.35
C MET A 55 -8.49 -21.03 16.80
N GLY A 56 -9.74 -20.96 17.27
CA GLY A 56 -10.06 -20.65 18.68
C GLY A 56 -9.46 -21.67 19.65
N ILE A 57 -9.52 -22.95 19.32
CA ILE A 57 -8.89 -24.01 20.12
C ILE A 57 -7.36 -23.83 20.20
N LEU A 58 -6.72 -23.51 19.08
CA LEU A 58 -5.28 -23.23 19.03
C LEU A 58 -4.93 -21.98 19.85
N ARG A 59 -5.68 -20.90 19.72
CA ARG A 59 -5.53 -19.68 20.54
C ARG A 59 -5.63 -20.01 22.03
N ASP A 60 -6.60 -20.82 22.44
CA ASP A 60 -6.76 -21.19 23.85
C ASP A 60 -5.60 -22.05 24.36
N ALA A 61 -4.99 -22.88 23.49
CA ALA A 61 -3.76 -23.60 23.79
C ALA A 61 -2.57 -22.65 23.96
N VAL A 62 -2.42 -21.64 23.10
CA VAL A 62 -1.44 -20.55 23.28
C VAL A 62 -1.65 -19.87 24.62
N ARG A 63 -2.89 -19.47 24.97
CA ARG A 63 -3.17 -18.84 26.28
C ARG A 63 -2.86 -19.75 27.48
N ARG A 64 -3.05 -21.07 27.36
CA ARG A 64 -2.61 -22.03 28.39
C ARG A 64 -1.09 -22.04 28.51
N TRP A 65 -0.37 -22.03 27.39
CA TRP A 65 1.09 -21.96 27.36
C TRP A 65 1.59 -20.70 28.07
N GLN A 66 1.00 -19.52 27.78
CA GLN A 66 1.36 -18.26 28.43
C GLN A 66 1.09 -18.28 29.94
N ARG A 67 0.03 -18.94 30.41
CA ARG A 67 -0.19 -19.08 31.85
C ARG A 67 0.88 -19.90 32.56
N ALA A 68 1.51 -20.84 31.85
CA ALA A 68 2.57 -21.69 32.39
C ALA A 68 3.95 -21.04 32.32
N HIS A 69 4.19 -20.17 31.33
CA HIS A 69 5.52 -19.60 31.05
C HIS A 69 5.64 -18.10 31.38
N GLY A 70 4.52 -17.38 31.43
CA GLY A 70 4.46 -15.95 31.69
C GLY A 70 3.45 -15.26 30.77
N ALA A 71 2.66 -14.33 31.30
CA ALA A 71 1.58 -13.68 30.55
C ALA A 71 2.05 -12.90 29.32
N GLU A 72 3.31 -12.43 29.34
CA GLU A 72 3.95 -11.70 28.24
C GLU A 72 4.77 -12.60 27.31
N GLU A 73 5.03 -13.85 27.71
CA GLU A 73 5.78 -14.79 26.88
C GLU A 73 4.90 -15.34 25.74
N TRP A 74 5.49 -15.64 24.61
CA TRP A 74 4.82 -16.26 23.46
C TRP A 74 5.60 -17.49 22.99
N PRO A 75 4.91 -18.59 22.64
CA PRO A 75 5.59 -19.77 22.11
C PRO A 75 6.30 -19.40 20.81
N ALA A 76 7.51 -19.94 20.58
CA ALA A 76 8.31 -19.63 19.39
C ALA A 76 7.60 -20.03 18.08
N ASP A 77 6.81 -21.09 18.13
CA ASP A 77 5.95 -21.60 17.07
C ASP A 77 4.79 -22.41 17.68
N LEU A 78 3.84 -22.85 16.85
CA LEU A 78 2.75 -23.68 17.35
C LEU A 78 3.18 -25.10 17.76
N GLY A 79 4.28 -25.63 17.23
CA GLY A 79 4.82 -26.94 17.60
C GLY A 79 5.11 -27.05 19.10
N ALA A 80 5.51 -25.96 19.76
CA ALA A 80 5.66 -25.89 21.21
C ALA A 80 4.38 -26.34 21.99
N LEU A 81 3.19 -26.10 21.43
CA LEU A 81 1.92 -26.50 22.05
C LEU A 81 1.73 -28.02 22.07
N ARG A 82 2.36 -28.76 21.13
CA ARG A 82 2.32 -30.23 21.08
C ARG A 82 3.24 -30.86 22.10
N VAL A 83 4.45 -30.32 22.25
CA VAL A 83 5.46 -30.80 23.21
C VAL A 83 4.89 -30.77 24.63
N GLU A 84 4.23 -29.66 24.98
CA GLU A 84 3.57 -29.46 26.27
C GLU A 84 2.22 -30.18 26.40
N ARG A 85 1.80 -30.94 25.37
CA ARG A 85 0.51 -31.65 25.29
C ARG A 85 -0.70 -30.76 25.61
N LEU A 86 -0.61 -29.47 25.29
CA LEU A 86 -1.64 -28.47 25.57
C LEU A 86 -2.86 -28.59 24.65
N LEU A 87 -2.80 -29.48 23.67
CA LEU A 87 -3.83 -29.71 22.68
C LEU A 87 -4.06 -31.21 22.44
N ALA A 88 -5.20 -31.71 22.92
CA ALA A 88 -5.61 -33.10 22.75
C ALA A 88 -6.43 -33.35 21.47
N TYR A 89 -6.64 -32.34 20.62
CA TYR A 89 -7.51 -32.41 19.45
C TYR A 89 -6.71 -32.25 18.16
N PRO A 90 -6.26 -33.36 17.52
CA PRO A 90 -5.40 -33.30 16.32
C PRO A 90 -6.03 -32.55 15.14
N ARG A 91 -7.36 -32.55 15.02
CA ARG A 91 -8.04 -31.83 13.93
C ARG A 91 -7.99 -30.30 14.08
N ALA A 92 -7.64 -29.76 15.25
CA ALA A 92 -7.46 -28.31 15.39
C ALA A 92 -6.30 -27.77 14.53
N TRP A 93 -5.36 -28.62 14.10
CA TRP A 93 -4.24 -28.24 13.25
C TRP A 93 -4.59 -28.09 11.77
N VAL A 94 -5.71 -28.69 11.34
CA VAL A 94 -6.07 -28.81 9.93
C VAL A 94 -7.22 -27.87 9.60
N CYS A 95 -7.09 -27.13 8.50
CA CYS A 95 -8.18 -26.31 7.98
C CYS A 95 -9.32 -27.23 7.50
N PRO A 96 -10.60 -26.98 7.85
CA PRO A 96 -11.71 -27.84 7.43
C PRO A 96 -11.86 -27.96 5.92
N LEU A 97 -11.60 -26.86 5.21
CA LEU A 97 -11.58 -26.84 3.76
C LEU A 97 -10.49 -27.76 3.22
N ALA A 98 -9.26 -27.65 3.74
CA ALA A 98 -8.13 -28.49 3.35
C ALA A 98 -8.35 -29.98 3.68
N GLU A 99 -8.95 -30.28 4.85
CA GLU A 99 -9.33 -31.64 5.25
C GLU A 99 -10.33 -32.23 4.25
N ARG A 100 -11.36 -31.47 3.88
CA ARG A 100 -12.36 -31.93 2.91
C ARG A 100 -11.81 -32.08 1.50
N SER A 101 -11.00 -31.12 1.03
CA SER A 101 -10.44 -31.17 -0.32
C SER A 101 -9.26 -32.13 -0.46
N GLY A 102 -8.79 -32.72 0.64
CA GLY A 102 -7.60 -33.58 0.65
C GLY A 102 -6.30 -32.84 0.35
N THR A 103 -6.30 -31.50 0.39
CA THR A 103 -5.14 -30.66 0.06
C THR A 103 -4.35 -30.34 1.33
N TYR A 104 -3.68 -31.36 1.86
CA TYR A 104 -2.88 -31.25 3.08
C TYR A 104 -1.58 -30.46 2.89
N LEU A 105 -1.04 -30.42 1.66
CA LEU A 105 0.21 -29.74 1.35
C LEU A 105 0.01 -28.22 1.31
N PHE A 106 0.75 -27.51 2.15
CA PHE A 106 1.04 -26.11 1.95
C PHE A 106 2.16 -26.09 0.91
N ALA A 107 1.86 -25.71 -0.33
CA ALA A 107 2.91 -25.35 -1.27
C ALA A 107 3.30 -23.90 -0.92
N PRO A 108 4.54 -23.62 -0.48
CA PRO A 108 5.01 -22.26 -0.33
C PRO A 108 5.37 -21.76 -1.72
N GLU A 109 4.36 -21.52 -2.56
CA GLU A 109 4.60 -20.79 -3.81
C GLU A 109 4.62 -19.29 -3.48
N GLY A 110 5.82 -18.80 -3.18
CA GLY A 110 6.23 -17.44 -3.53
C GLY A 110 5.99 -16.31 -2.53
N ASP A 111 5.48 -16.55 -1.33
CA ASP A 111 5.21 -15.43 -0.40
C ASP A 111 6.37 -15.19 0.58
N LEU A 112 7.43 -14.56 0.07
CA LEU A 112 8.62 -14.10 0.81
C LEU A 112 8.29 -13.22 2.04
N HIS A 113 7.07 -12.69 2.16
CA HIS A 113 6.65 -11.81 3.24
C HIS A 113 5.91 -12.48 4.40
N SER A 114 5.64 -13.79 4.37
CA SER A 114 5.07 -14.44 5.55
C SER A 114 6.19 -14.89 6.48
N SER A 115 6.67 -13.95 7.29
CA SER A 115 7.48 -14.17 8.49
C SER A 115 6.76 -14.98 9.59
N SER A 116 5.72 -15.73 9.23
CA SER A 116 5.10 -16.74 10.07
C SER A 116 5.89 -18.04 9.93
N THR A 117 6.32 -18.63 11.04
CA THR A 117 6.97 -19.95 11.04
C THR A 117 6.08 -20.94 10.29
N TYR A 118 6.58 -21.44 9.17
CA TYR A 118 5.91 -22.53 8.47
C TYR A 118 5.94 -23.77 9.37
N ASN A 119 4.77 -24.22 9.80
CA ASN A 119 4.63 -25.48 10.49
C ASN A 119 4.01 -26.49 9.50
N PRO A 120 4.75 -27.51 9.03
CA PRO A 120 4.24 -28.48 8.06
C PRO A 120 3.06 -29.29 8.59
N GLU A 121 2.85 -29.28 9.90
CA GLU A 121 1.79 -30.00 10.59
C GLU A 121 0.54 -29.14 10.85
N SER A 122 0.54 -27.87 10.45
CA SER A 122 -0.55 -26.90 10.62
C SER A 122 -0.95 -26.28 9.29
N ASN A 123 -2.24 -26.09 9.04
CA ASN A 123 -2.72 -25.24 7.94
C ASN A 123 -2.95 -23.78 8.34
N TYR A 124 -2.56 -23.42 9.57
CA TYR A 124 -2.70 -22.07 10.11
C TYR A 124 -1.32 -21.46 10.28
N ASN A 125 -1.17 -20.22 9.81
CA ASN A 125 -0.01 -19.38 10.04
C ASN A 125 -0.10 -18.80 11.45
N TYR A 126 1.02 -18.86 12.18
CA TYR A 126 1.16 -18.24 13.50
C TYR A 126 2.03 -16.99 13.37
N GLU A 127 1.53 -15.87 13.87
CA GLU A 127 2.11 -14.55 13.60
C GLU A 127 3.05 -14.05 14.70
N PHE A 128 3.05 -14.68 15.87
CA PHE A 128 3.90 -14.32 17.03
C PHE A 128 5.10 -15.29 17.14
N SER A 129 5.80 -15.52 16.04
CA SER A 129 6.94 -16.44 16.01
C SER A 129 8.23 -15.81 16.54
N ALA A 130 9.24 -16.64 16.79
CA ALA A 130 10.60 -16.20 17.09
C ALA A 130 11.43 -15.86 15.83
N ASP A 131 10.82 -15.87 14.63
CA ASP A 131 11.53 -15.52 13.40
C ASP A 131 11.91 -14.04 13.41
N ARG A 132 13.02 -13.71 12.76
CA ARG A 132 13.41 -12.31 12.56
C ARG A 132 12.46 -11.64 11.59
N VAL A 133 12.06 -10.41 11.90
CA VAL A 133 11.35 -9.57 10.94
C VAL A 133 12.31 -9.23 9.79
N ASP A 134 11.84 -9.32 8.56
CA ASP A 134 12.64 -9.00 7.37
C ASP A 134 13.18 -7.56 7.46
N ARG A 135 14.44 -7.35 7.05
CA ARG A 135 15.07 -6.01 7.06
C ARG A 135 14.37 -5.02 6.14
N ALA A 136 13.78 -5.47 5.04
CA ALA A 136 12.93 -4.63 4.19
C ALA A 136 11.70 -4.12 4.94
N ILE A 137 11.18 -4.89 5.90
CA ILE A 137 10.04 -4.49 6.74
C ILE A 137 10.50 -3.59 7.89
N LEU A 138 11.64 -3.88 8.52
CA LEU A 138 12.16 -3.11 9.68
C LEU A 138 12.80 -1.77 9.29
N GLY A 139 13.36 -1.65 8.09
CA GLY A 139 14.19 -0.51 7.72
C GLY A 139 15.34 -0.31 8.71
N GLU A 140 15.44 0.89 9.29
CA GLU A 140 16.46 1.26 10.27
C GLU A 140 16.17 0.80 11.70
N LEU A 141 15.04 0.14 11.96
CA LEU A 141 14.76 -0.37 13.30
C LEU A 141 15.81 -1.38 13.77
N PRO A 142 16.02 -1.48 15.10
CA PRO A 142 16.79 -2.58 15.67
C PRO A 142 16.24 -3.93 15.21
N ASP A 143 17.14 -4.90 15.05
CA ASP A 143 16.73 -6.28 14.80
C ASP A 143 15.79 -6.75 15.91
N MET A 144 14.63 -7.24 15.51
CA MET A 144 13.62 -7.78 16.41
C MET A 144 12.97 -9.02 15.81
N GLU A 145 12.39 -9.81 16.69
CA GLU A 145 11.60 -10.98 16.32
C GLU A 145 10.15 -10.59 16.03
N MET A 146 9.47 -11.43 15.26
CA MET A 146 8.07 -11.27 14.88
C MET A 146 7.15 -11.14 16.08
N ARG A 147 7.35 -11.93 17.14
CA ARG A 147 6.58 -11.81 18.38
C ARG A 147 6.76 -10.45 19.05
N GLU A 148 7.97 -9.91 19.10
CA GLU A 148 8.25 -8.60 19.70
C GLU A 148 7.52 -7.51 18.91
N TRP A 149 7.61 -7.60 17.58
CA TRP A 149 6.95 -6.71 16.65
C TRP A 149 5.42 -6.75 16.77
N LYS A 150 4.82 -7.94 16.78
CA LYS A 150 3.37 -8.09 16.93
C LYS A 150 2.88 -7.67 18.32
N VAL A 151 3.64 -7.92 19.39
CA VAL A 151 3.31 -7.41 20.73
C VAL A 151 3.28 -5.89 20.73
N ALA A 152 4.26 -5.22 20.12
CA ALA A 152 4.25 -3.77 20.00
C ALA A 152 3.00 -3.27 19.24
N LEU A 153 2.59 -3.94 18.15
CA LEU A 153 1.35 -3.61 17.43
C LEU A 153 0.10 -3.72 18.31
N THR A 154 0.03 -4.69 19.22
CA THR A 154 -1.14 -4.83 20.13
C THR A 154 -1.28 -3.68 21.13
N ARG A 155 -0.22 -2.88 21.33
CA ARG A 155 -0.23 -1.69 22.20
C ARG A 155 -0.67 -0.41 21.45
N THR A 156 -0.90 -0.51 20.14
CA THR A 156 -1.38 0.61 19.31
C THR A 156 -2.91 0.61 19.18
N ALA A 157 -3.46 1.51 18.37
CA ALA A 157 -4.88 1.52 18.02
C ALA A 157 -5.35 0.24 17.28
N MET A 158 -4.43 -0.56 16.73
CA MET A 158 -4.71 -1.90 16.20
C MET A 158 -5.19 -2.84 17.31
N GLY A 159 -4.58 -2.74 18.49
CA GLY A 159 -5.06 -3.40 19.71
C GLY A 159 -5.31 -4.89 19.56
N GLY A 160 -6.53 -5.29 19.93
CA GLY A 160 -7.02 -6.66 19.86
C GLY A 160 -7.07 -7.29 18.47
N ARG A 161 -7.00 -6.48 17.41
CA ARG A 161 -7.21 -6.90 16.01
C ARG A 161 -5.97 -7.52 15.37
N VAL A 162 -4.80 -7.36 15.97
CA VAL A 162 -3.57 -8.00 15.47
C VAL A 162 -3.80 -9.51 15.40
N PRO A 163 -3.63 -10.15 14.23
CA PRO A 163 -3.90 -11.57 14.07
C PRO A 163 -2.88 -12.38 14.84
N MET A 164 -3.36 -13.32 15.66
CA MET A 164 -2.53 -14.36 16.28
C MET A 164 -2.39 -15.56 15.34
N LEU A 165 -3.49 -15.94 14.71
CA LEU A 165 -3.58 -17.07 13.78
C LEU A 165 -4.24 -16.61 12.49
N ARG A 166 -3.78 -17.18 11.36
CA ARG A 166 -4.37 -16.90 10.05
C ARG A 166 -4.54 -18.17 9.23
N CYS A 167 -5.60 -18.22 8.42
CA CYS A 167 -5.83 -19.29 7.47
C CYS A 167 -5.97 -18.72 6.05
N ARG A 168 -5.11 -19.16 5.14
CA ARG A 168 -5.06 -18.69 3.74
C ARG A 168 -5.68 -19.68 2.75
N ARG A 169 -6.40 -20.70 3.23
CA ARG A 169 -6.96 -21.77 2.39
C ARG A 169 -8.25 -21.38 1.68
N HIS A 170 -8.89 -20.28 2.06
CA HIS A 170 -10.22 -19.91 1.60
C HIS A 170 -10.18 -18.94 0.39
N GLY A 171 -9.36 -19.28 -0.61
CA GLY A 171 -9.18 -18.50 -1.84
C GLY A 171 -8.55 -17.13 -1.56
N ASP A 172 -9.10 -16.09 -2.18
CA ASP A 172 -8.63 -14.70 -2.03
C ASP A 172 -8.90 -14.10 -0.65
N THR A 173 -9.62 -14.82 0.21
CA THR A 173 -9.96 -14.40 1.57
C THR A 173 -9.10 -15.10 2.60
N VAL A 174 -8.42 -14.32 3.42
CA VAL A 174 -7.69 -14.79 4.61
C VAL A 174 -8.60 -14.67 5.83
N LEU A 175 -8.72 -15.76 6.59
CA LEU A 175 -9.35 -15.73 7.91
C LEU A 175 -8.30 -15.36 8.94
N ASN A 176 -8.62 -14.40 9.80
CA ASN A 176 -7.72 -13.91 10.84
C ASN A 176 -8.41 -14.05 12.19
N LEU A 177 -7.73 -14.65 13.17
CA LEU A 177 -8.17 -14.66 14.56
C LEU A 177 -7.28 -13.72 15.35
N GLY A 178 -7.85 -12.59 15.79
CA GLY A 178 -7.16 -11.56 16.56
C GLY A 178 -6.72 -12.03 17.94
N VAL A 179 -5.79 -11.30 18.57
CA VAL A 179 -5.37 -11.56 19.95
C VAL A 179 -6.52 -11.43 20.96
N ASP A 180 -7.53 -10.62 20.65
CA ASP A 180 -8.78 -10.49 21.43
C ASP A 180 -9.75 -11.66 21.20
N GLY A 181 -9.41 -12.57 20.28
CA GLY A 181 -10.20 -13.74 19.96
C GLY A 181 -11.32 -13.50 18.96
N ARG A 182 -11.43 -12.32 18.36
CA ARG A 182 -12.42 -12.03 17.32
C ARG A 182 -11.90 -12.46 15.95
N GLY A 183 -12.75 -13.16 15.22
CA GLY A 183 -12.49 -13.55 13.83
C GLY A 183 -12.86 -12.42 12.85
N TYR A 184 -12.04 -12.20 11.83
CA TYR A 184 -12.36 -11.30 10.72
C TYR A 184 -11.74 -11.78 9.40
N LEU A 185 -12.27 -11.26 8.29
CA LEU A 185 -11.81 -11.57 6.94
C LEU A 185 -10.93 -10.43 6.43
N SER A 186 -9.88 -10.76 5.68
CA SER A 186 -9.03 -9.78 5.01
C SER A 186 -8.47 -10.32 3.69
N GLY A 187 -7.77 -9.47 2.93
CA GLY A 187 -6.80 -9.95 1.93
C GLY A 187 -5.51 -10.47 2.60
N ARG A 188 -4.45 -10.67 1.81
CA ARG A 188 -3.15 -11.16 2.30
C ARG A 188 -2.45 -10.19 3.25
N TYR A 189 -2.65 -8.88 3.12
CA TYR A 189 -2.23 -7.87 4.09
C TYR A 189 -3.44 -7.46 4.92
N TRP A 190 -3.49 -7.90 6.17
CA TRP A 190 -4.67 -7.75 7.01
C TRP A 190 -4.82 -6.31 7.53
N GLU A 191 -3.72 -5.57 7.61
CA GLU A 191 -3.61 -4.21 8.11
C GLU A 191 -4.50 -3.25 7.33
N TYR A 192 -4.60 -3.42 6.00
CA TYR A 192 -5.45 -2.61 5.13
C TYR A 192 -6.95 -2.79 5.35
N THR A 193 -7.36 -3.76 6.16
CA THR A 193 -8.78 -3.95 6.53
C THR A 193 -9.28 -2.86 7.47
N PHE A 194 -8.37 -2.11 8.10
CA PHE A 194 -8.71 -1.13 9.14
C PHE A 194 -8.32 0.30 8.72
N PRO A 195 -8.99 0.89 7.71
CA PRO A 195 -8.62 2.20 7.16
C PRO A 195 -8.83 3.36 8.15
N ASP A 196 -9.73 3.18 9.12
CA ASP A 196 -9.99 4.12 10.22
C ASP A 196 -8.86 4.14 11.25
N ILE A 197 -8.18 3.01 11.40
CA ILE A 197 -6.92 2.89 12.13
C ILE A 197 -5.83 3.17 11.11
N ARG A 198 -5.79 4.39 10.55
CA ARG A 198 -4.91 4.77 9.43
C ARG A 198 -3.62 3.95 9.48
N PRO A 199 -3.50 2.90 8.66
CA PRO A 199 -2.20 2.44 8.33
C PRO A 199 -1.73 3.56 7.42
N GLU A 200 -1.06 4.58 7.98
CA GLU A 200 0.02 5.16 7.19
C GLU A 200 0.79 3.92 6.72
N PRO A 201 0.76 3.65 5.41
CA PRO A 201 1.05 2.36 4.84
C PRO A 201 2.45 2.05 5.31
N TYR A 202 2.54 0.91 6.00
CA TYR A 202 3.68 0.50 6.81
C TYR A 202 3.85 1.31 8.10
N THR A 203 2.79 1.32 8.92
CA THR A 203 3.01 1.28 10.36
C THR A 203 3.92 0.09 10.63
N MET A 204 5.21 0.34 10.83
CA MET A 204 5.87 0.00 12.10
C MET A 204 7.33 0.47 12.23
N PRO A 205 8.16 0.63 11.18
CA PRO A 205 9.38 1.45 11.31
C PRO A 205 9.02 2.85 11.77
N TRP A 206 7.98 3.46 11.23
CA TRP A 206 7.59 4.84 11.53
C TRP A 206 6.89 5.05 12.89
N LEU A 207 6.39 3.98 13.52
CA LEU A 207 5.77 4.03 14.87
C LEU A 207 6.79 3.92 16.00
N LEU A 208 7.96 3.32 15.73
CA LEU A 208 9.06 3.17 16.68
C LEU A 208 10.22 4.12 16.33
N SER A 209 10.55 4.24 15.05
CA SER A 209 11.36 5.29 14.46
C SER A 209 10.44 6.43 14.03
N ARG A 210 10.27 7.43 14.89
CA ARG A 210 10.19 8.77 14.32
C ARG A 210 11.48 8.96 13.51
N HIS A 211 11.45 8.68 12.20
CA HIS A 211 12.20 9.54 11.32
C HIS A 211 11.48 10.88 11.32
N SER A 212 11.79 11.64 12.37
CA SER A 212 11.83 13.09 12.36
C SER A 212 12.87 13.62 11.37
N GLY A 213 13.30 12.83 10.38
CA GLY A 213 13.84 13.40 9.17
C GLY A 213 12.69 14.18 8.55
N ALA A 214 12.73 15.51 8.71
CA ALA A 214 12.17 16.40 7.70
C ALA A 214 12.46 15.81 6.30
N PRO A 215 11.57 15.97 5.29
CA PRO A 215 11.79 15.46 3.93
C PRO A 215 13.28 15.52 3.61
N GLY A 216 13.93 14.35 3.56
CA GLY A 216 15.37 14.23 3.83
C GLY A 216 16.08 15.31 3.04
N GLN A 217 16.73 16.27 3.73
CA GLN A 217 17.44 17.32 3.02
C GLN A 217 18.48 16.61 2.16
N THR A 218 18.25 16.57 0.85
CA THR A 218 19.31 16.28 -0.10
C THR A 218 20.34 17.36 0.15
N ASP A 219 21.57 16.96 0.44
CA ASP A 219 22.72 17.85 0.37
C ASP A 219 23.08 18.18 -1.10
N LEU A 220 22.15 17.96 -2.04
CA LEU A 220 22.38 18.18 -3.45
C LEU A 220 22.29 19.69 -3.71
N PRO A 221 23.42 20.37 -3.96
CA PRO A 221 23.41 21.79 -4.20
C PRO A 221 22.58 22.07 -5.46
N ARG A 222 21.86 23.19 -5.44
CA ARG A 222 21.15 23.68 -6.62
C ARG A 222 22.17 23.88 -7.74
N PRO A 223 21.96 23.29 -8.94
CA PRO A 223 22.88 23.49 -10.05
C PRO A 223 23.03 24.98 -10.37
N GLU A 224 24.28 25.42 -10.55
CA GLU A 224 24.57 26.79 -10.99
C GLU A 224 24.03 27.01 -12.42
N GLY A 225 23.58 28.23 -12.70
CA GLY A 225 23.12 28.60 -14.05
C GLY A 225 21.72 28.14 -14.45
N LEU A 226 20.94 27.53 -13.53
CA LEU A 226 19.52 27.26 -13.80
C LEU A 226 18.77 28.57 -14.10
N PRO A 227 17.92 28.63 -15.15
CA PRO A 227 17.13 29.81 -15.42
C PRO A 227 16.21 30.18 -14.26
N ALA A 228 15.93 31.49 -14.13
CA ALA A 228 15.05 32.03 -13.08
C ALA A 228 13.62 31.43 -13.08
N GLY A 229 13.20 30.87 -14.22
CA GLY A 229 11.93 30.16 -14.37
C GLY A 229 11.87 28.80 -13.66
N CYS A 230 13.02 28.16 -13.37
CA CYS A 230 13.06 26.86 -12.70
C CYS A 230 12.65 26.99 -11.23
N VAL A 231 11.62 26.25 -10.83
CA VAL A 231 11.08 26.28 -9.47
C VAL A 231 11.84 25.32 -8.56
N ASP A 232 12.19 25.78 -7.36
CA ASP A 232 12.67 24.89 -6.30
C ASP A 232 11.52 24.11 -5.69
N LEU A 233 11.58 22.77 -5.69
CA LEU A 233 10.52 21.95 -5.08
C LEU A 233 10.74 21.67 -3.59
N GLU A 234 11.85 22.10 -2.98
CA GLU A 234 12.23 21.82 -1.58
C GLU A 234 11.06 21.97 -0.60
N GLY A 235 10.33 23.07 -0.68
CA GLY A 235 9.25 23.40 0.26
C GLY A 235 8.02 22.49 0.18
N ALA A 236 7.86 21.72 -0.90
CA ALA A 236 6.72 20.83 -1.15
C ALA A 236 7.11 19.36 -1.36
N ALA A 237 8.40 19.06 -1.47
CA ALA A 237 8.91 17.71 -1.67
C ALA A 237 8.58 16.80 -0.48
N ASN A 238 8.24 15.55 -0.78
CA ASN A 238 7.80 14.57 0.22
C ASN A 238 8.41 13.18 0.02
N ALA A 239 9.32 13.01 -0.94
CA ALA A 239 10.08 11.79 -1.13
C ALA A 239 11.52 11.96 -0.64
N ASN A 240 12.05 10.93 0.02
CA ASN A 240 13.42 10.93 0.53
C ASN A 240 14.38 10.40 -0.56
N PRO A 241 15.39 11.20 -0.98
CA PRO A 241 16.39 10.79 -1.98
C PRO A 241 17.19 9.53 -1.61
N ASP A 242 17.45 9.33 -0.32
CA ASP A 242 18.40 8.34 0.18
C ASP A 242 17.74 6.98 0.40
N LEU A 243 16.41 6.95 0.43
CA LEU A 243 15.68 5.71 0.52
C LEU A 243 15.64 5.04 -0.86
N PRO A 244 15.71 3.69 -0.90
CA PRO A 244 15.32 2.94 -2.07
C PRO A 244 13.97 3.45 -2.53
N TRP A 245 13.88 3.82 -3.81
CA TRP A 245 12.65 4.38 -4.33
C TRP A 245 11.70 3.26 -4.73
N MET A 246 12.22 2.11 -5.19
CA MET A 246 11.42 0.95 -5.61
C MET A 246 11.97 -0.37 -5.10
N ASP A 247 11.04 -1.31 -4.93
CA ASP A 247 11.34 -2.71 -4.64
C ASP A 247 11.57 -3.49 -5.95
N GLY A 248 12.46 -4.49 -5.91
CA GLY A 248 12.68 -5.43 -7.02
C GLY A 248 13.60 -4.98 -8.16
N LEU A 249 14.21 -3.79 -8.10
CA LEU A 249 15.33 -3.47 -9.02
C LEU A 249 16.64 -4.06 -8.49
N PRO A 250 17.53 -4.59 -9.37
CA PRO A 250 18.88 -4.96 -8.99
C PRO A 250 19.56 -3.75 -8.32
N ASP A 251 20.14 -3.97 -7.15
CA ASP A 251 20.86 -2.98 -6.34
C ASP A 251 20.06 -1.81 -5.75
N GLY A 252 18.72 -1.85 -5.77
CA GLY A 252 17.88 -0.91 -5.02
C GLY A 252 18.13 0.54 -5.40
N LEU A 253 17.83 0.91 -6.65
CA LEU A 253 17.95 2.26 -7.17
C LEU A 253 17.41 3.29 -6.14
N THR A 254 18.34 4.08 -5.58
CA THR A 254 17.97 5.19 -4.71
C THR A 254 17.30 6.28 -5.55
N LEU A 255 16.37 7.02 -4.94
CA LEU A 255 15.77 8.17 -5.62
C LEU A 255 16.86 9.17 -6.04
N ASP A 256 17.93 9.31 -5.25
CA ASP A 256 19.09 10.14 -5.60
C ASP A 256 19.78 9.69 -6.89
N GLY A 257 20.00 8.38 -7.09
CA GLY A 257 20.56 7.85 -8.35
C GLY A 257 19.71 8.24 -9.56
N PHE A 258 18.39 8.04 -9.44
CA PHE A 258 17.42 8.47 -10.46
C PHE A 258 17.42 9.98 -10.71
N LEU A 259 17.43 10.79 -9.65
CA LEU A 259 17.48 12.25 -9.75
C LEU A 259 18.79 12.73 -10.38
N ARG A 260 19.93 12.08 -10.10
CA ARG A 260 21.22 12.39 -10.73
C ARG A 260 21.23 12.04 -12.21
N GLU A 261 20.74 10.87 -12.59
CA GLU A 261 20.65 10.45 -14.00
C GLU A 261 19.73 11.35 -14.82
N THR A 262 18.61 11.79 -14.24
CA THR A 262 17.67 12.72 -14.89
C THR A 262 18.23 14.14 -15.01
N ARG A 263 19.08 14.59 -14.06
CA ARG A 263 19.80 15.89 -14.14
C ARG A 263 20.88 15.93 -15.21
N CYS A 264 21.62 14.84 -15.40
CA CYS A 264 22.70 14.77 -16.40
C CYS A 264 22.18 14.86 -17.84
N GLY A 265 20.86 14.82 -18.05
CA GLY A 265 20.19 15.09 -19.32
C GLY A 265 20.17 16.57 -19.75
N ALA A 266 21.16 17.38 -19.35
CA ALA A 266 21.33 18.73 -19.87
C ALA A 266 21.45 18.68 -21.41
N GLY A 267 20.38 19.06 -22.11
CA GLY A 267 20.27 19.00 -23.57
C GLY A 267 19.26 17.99 -24.13
N LEU A 268 18.65 17.13 -23.30
CA LEU A 268 17.63 16.17 -23.75
C LEU A 268 16.22 16.77 -23.83
N THR A 269 15.98 17.88 -23.13
CA THR A 269 14.72 18.59 -23.16
C THR A 269 14.95 20.08 -23.43
N PRO A 270 14.08 20.73 -24.24
CA PRO A 270 14.21 22.17 -24.52
C PRO A 270 13.83 23.04 -23.32
N ASP A 271 13.24 22.46 -22.26
CA ASP A 271 12.90 23.17 -21.02
C ASP A 271 13.83 22.71 -19.87
N PRO A 272 14.53 23.63 -19.18
CA PRO A 272 15.38 23.29 -18.05
C PRO A 272 14.55 23.08 -16.78
N PHE A 273 14.89 22.09 -15.94
CA PHE A 273 14.19 21.78 -14.69
C PHE A 273 15.16 21.65 -13.51
N ASP A 274 14.70 21.98 -12.30
CA ASP A 274 15.38 21.66 -11.03
C ASP A 274 14.91 20.29 -10.51
N ALA A 275 15.50 19.21 -11.04
CA ALA A 275 15.16 17.82 -10.69
C ALA A 275 15.93 17.32 -9.46
N ARG A 276 16.04 18.15 -8.41
CA ARG A 276 16.70 17.75 -7.16
C ARG A 276 15.81 17.03 -6.18
N ARG A 277 14.51 17.13 -6.39
CA ARG A 277 13.47 16.83 -5.43
C ARG A 277 12.28 16.26 -6.15
N MET A 278 11.43 15.55 -5.42
CA MET A 278 10.22 14.97 -5.98
C MET A 278 9.03 15.24 -5.06
N ILE A 279 7.92 15.59 -5.71
CA ILE A 279 6.59 15.62 -5.12
C ILE A 279 5.86 14.39 -5.65
N GLN A 280 5.50 13.45 -4.79
CA GLN A 280 4.72 12.27 -5.18
C GLN A 280 3.38 12.26 -4.44
N THR A 281 2.35 11.73 -5.09
CA THR A 281 1.03 11.49 -4.50
C THR A 281 0.67 10.02 -4.58
N THR A 282 -0.20 9.52 -3.70
CA THR A 282 -0.60 8.10 -3.74
C THR A 282 -1.37 7.79 -5.01
N GLY A 283 -1.35 6.54 -5.49
CA GLY A 283 -2.42 6.04 -6.34
C GLY A 283 -3.66 5.76 -5.46
N GLY A 284 -4.84 5.96 -6.03
CA GLY A 284 -6.08 5.38 -5.55
C GLY A 284 -5.96 3.87 -5.35
N THR A 285 -6.39 3.42 -4.18
CA THR A 285 -6.47 2.04 -3.75
C THR A 285 -7.18 1.13 -4.78
N VAL A 286 -6.64 -0.08 -4.96
CA VAL A 286 -7.33 -1.28 -5.48
C VAL A 286 -7.59 -1.34 -7.00
N ALA A 287 -6.52 -1.36 -7.80
CA ALA A 287 -6.51 -2.35 -8.89
C ALA A 287 -6.47 -3.73 -8.22
N THR A 288 -7.32 -4.66 -8.66
CA THR A 288 -7.46 -5.99 -8.04
C THR A 288 -6.11 -6.63 -7.71
N TRP A 289 -6.01 -7.43 -6.65
CA TRP A 289 -4.74 -8.04 -6.19
C TRP A 289 -3.92 -8.73 -7.30
N GLN A 290 -4.58 -9.23 -8.35
CA GLN A 290 -3.96 -9.80 -9.55
C GLN A 290 -3.19 -8.78 -10.41
N GLU A 291 -3.52 -7.49 -10.34
CA GLU A 291 -2.79 -6.37 -10.95
C GLU A 291 -1.65 -5.89 -10.03
N PHE A 292 -1.72 -6.13 -8.72
CA PHE A 292 -0.64 -5.86 -7.75
C PHE A 292 0.49 -6.91 -7.84
N GLU A 293 0.18 -8.20 -8.06
CA GLU A 293 1.19 -9.24 -8.32
C GLU A 293 1.93 -9.06 -9.66
N LYS A 294 1.37 -8.24 -10.57
CA LYS A 294 2.02 -7.85 -11.84
C LYS A 294 2.50 -6.39 -11.85
N GLY A 295 2.23 -5.66 -10.77
CA GLY A 295 2.40 -4.22 -10.66
C GLY A 295 3.29 -3.92 -9.47
N GLU A 296 4.56 -3.73 -9.77
CA GLU A 296 5.65 -3.32 -8.90
C GLU A 296 5.31 -2.03 -8.10
N GLY A 297 4.52 -2.19 -7.03
CA GLY A 297 4.09 -1.12 -6.14
C GLY A 297 5.25 -0.63 -5.28
N PHE A 298 5.44 0.68 -5.26
CA PHE A 298 6.53 1.39 -4.58
C PHE A 298 6.55 1.14 -3.06
N LEU A 299 7.45 0.28 -2.57
CA LEU A 299 7.96 0.05 -1.19
C LEU A 299 7.02 0.31 0.00
N GLY A 300 5.72 0.34 -0.23
CA GLY A 300 4.78 0.70 0.80
C GLY A 300 4.72 2.14 1.27
N GLN A 301 5.48 3.08 0.70
CA GLN A 301 5.45 4.46 1.20
C GLN A 301 4.10 5.14 0.90
N ALA A 302 3.46 5.74 1.91
CA ALA A 302 2.30 6.61 1.65
C ALA A 302 2.82 7.91 1.16
N TYR A 303 2.33 8.25 -0.02
CA TYR A 303 2.22 9.62 -0.41
C TYR A 303 0.81 10.12 -0.10
N PRO A 304 0.61 11.42 0.17
CA PRO A 304 -0.73 11.95 0.38
C PRO A 304 -1.53 11.90 -0.94
N LEU A 305 -2.87 11.93 -0.85
CA LEU A 305 -3.73 12.12 -2.03
C LEU A 305 -3.54 13.50 -2.68
N GLU A 306 -3.09 14.46 -1.88
CA GLU A 306 -2.84 15.84 -2.29
C GLU A 306 -1.49 16.29 -1.74
N SER A 307 -0.63 16.83 -2.60
CA SER A 307 0.67 17.35 -2.18
C SER A 307 0.51 18.58 -1.30
N ARG A 308 1.57 18.93 -0.56
CA ARG A 308 1.69 20.29 -0.03
C ARG A 308 1.69 21.30 -1.17
N GLU A 309 1.10 22.47 -0.95
CA GLU A 309 1.14 23.56 -1.92
C GLU A 309 2.58 24.05 -2.11
N LEU A 310 3.06 24.00 -3.35
CA LEU A 310 4.33 24.58 -3.79
C LEU A 310 4.13 26.08 -4.03
N SER A 311 4.79 26.91 -3.21
CA SER A 311 4.74 28.36 -3.42
C SER A 311 5.47 28.75 -4.69
N LEU A 312 4.80 29.51 -5.56
CA LEU A 312 5.39 30.04 -6.79
C LEU A 312 5.90 31.47 -6.64
N GLY A 313 5.75 32.06 -5.44
CA GLY A 313 6.37 33.33 -5.06
C GLY A 313 5.86 34.55 -5.83
N GLY A 314 4.65 34.51 -6.39
CA GLY A 314 4.11 35.64 -7.16
C GLY A 314 4.83 35.86 -8.50
N ARG A 315 5.49 34.83 -9.04
CA ARG A 315 6.16 34.95 -10.34
C ARG A 315 5.14 35.10 -11.46
N THR A 316 5.41 36.00 -12.39
CA THR A 316 4.58 36.22 -13.59
C THR A 316 5.03 35.32 -14.73
N ALA A 317 4.12 34.50 -15.26
CA ALA A 317 4.38 33.61 -16.40
C ALA A 317 3.16 33.47 -17.33
N GLY A 318 3.38 33.33 -18.63
CA GLY A 318 2.38 32.99 -19.63
C GLY A 318 2.18 31.49 -19.82
N ARG A 319 3.20 30.67 -19.48
CA ARG A 319 3.09 29.20 -19.45
C ARG A 319 3.92 28.57 -18.33
N MET A 320 3.45 27.43 -17.84
CA MET A 320 4.16 26.57 -16.90
C MET A 320 4.35 25.19 -17.54
N VAL A 321 5.55 24.63 -17.45
CA VAL A 321 5.86 23.26 -17.88
C VAL A 321 6.13 22.43 -16.64
N VAL A 322 5.46 21.29 -16.52
CA VAL A 322 5.61 20.36 -15.39
C VAL A 322 6.26 19.08 -15.90
N LEU A 323 7.38 18.68 -15.30
CA LEU A 323 8.06 17.40 -15.53
C LEU A 323 7.49 16.36 -14.56
N HIS A 324 6.85 15.33 -15.10
CA HIS A 324 6.14 14.32 -14.30
C HIS A 324 6.12 12.94 -14.98
N ALA A 325 5.73 11.93 -14.21
CA ALA A 325 5.33 10.62 -14.69
C ALA A 325 4.45 9.96 -13.62
N THR A 326 4.17 8.66 -13.76
CA THR A 326 3.53 7.87 -12.70
C THR A 326 4.45 6.74 -12.24
N ALA A 327 4.39 6.45 -10.94
CA ALA A 327 5.16 5.39 -10.30
C ALA A 327 4.65 3.99 -10.71
N CYS A 328 3.33 3.89 -10.89
CA CYS A 328 2.62 2.67 -11.23
C CYS A 328 1.92 2.81 -12.59
N ARG A 329 1.67 1.66 -13.23
CA ARG A 329 0.86 1.59 -14.44
C ARG A 329 -0.60 1.91 -14.13
N GLY A 330 -1.22 2.67 -15.03
CA GLY A 330 -2.65 2.96 -15.07
C GLY A 330 -3.31 2.39 -16.31
N ARG A 331 -4.64 2.46 -16.39
CA ARG A 331 -5.38 2.13 -17.62
C ARG A 331 -5.35 3.32 -18.57
N PRO A 332 -5.03 3.13 -19.87
CA PRO A 332 -5.11 4.20 -20.85
C PRO A 332 -6.48 4.91 -20.82
N GLY A 333 -6.46 6.24 -20.75
CA GLY A 333 -7.66 7.08 -20.67
C GLY A 333 -8.17 7.36 -19.25
N GLU A 334 -7.65 6.70 -18.21
CA GLU A 334 -7.99 7.06 -16.83
C GLU A 334 -7.30 8.35 -16.38
N ILE A 335 -7.89 9.04 -15.41
CA ILE A 335 -7.28 10.22 -14.79
C ILE A 335 -6.35 9.72 -13.70
N ALA A 336 -5.04 9.87 -13.86
CA ALA A 336 -4.06 9.53 -12.82
C ALA A 336 -4.07 10.57 -11.68
N GLY A 337 -4.37 11.82 -12.02
CA GLY A 337 -4.42 12.93 -11.09
C GLY A 337 -4.74 14.26 -11.78
N GLU A 338 -4.57 15.37 -11.06
CA GLU A 338 -4.69 16.72 -11.56
C GLU A 338 -3.56 17.63 -11.05
N CYS A 339 -3.06 18.48 -11.95
CA CYS A 339 -2.25 19.64 -11.61
C CYS A 339 -3.19 20.81 -11.31
N VAL A 340 -3.07 21.40 -10.13
CA VAL A 340 -3.88 22.54 -9.68
C VAL A 340 -2.98 23.76 -9.52
N LEU A 341 -3.25 24.81 -10.29
CA LEU A 341 -2.50 26.06 -10.30
C LEU A 341 -3.37 27.21 -9.80
N ARG A 342 -2.89 27.92 -8.77
CA ARG A 342 -3.52 29.14 -8.24
C ARG A 342 -2.85 30.36 -8.86
N VAL A 343 -3.67 31.21 -9.47
CA VAL A 343 -3.25 32.45 -10.14
C VAL A 343 -3.86 33.61 -9.37
N ARG A 344 -3.06 34.63 -9.06
CA ARG A 344 -3.52 35.80 -8.31
C ARG A 344 -4.66 36.49 -9.06
N GLY A 345 -5.72 36.82 -8.32
CA GLY A 345 -6.89 37.53 -8.84
C GLY A 345 -7.89 36.64 -9.58
N GLU A 346 -7.60 35.35 -9.77
CA GLU A 346 -8.56 34.39 -10.31
C GLU A 346 -9.40 33.79 -9.18
N ALA A 347 -10.72 33.75 -9.38
CA ALA A 347 -11.65 33.21 -8.38
C ALA A 347 -11.54 31.68 -8.22
N ALA A 348 -11.15 30.99 -9.30
CA ALA A 348 -11.00 29.55 -9.33
C ALA A 348 -9.60 29.15 -9.81
N PRO A 349 -9.00 28.08 -9.25
CA PRO A 349 -7.72 27.59 -9.72
C PRO A 349 -7.85 26.98 -11.13
N ILE A 350 -6.78 27.08 -11.90
CA ILE A 350 -6.64 26.34 -13.16
C ILE A 350 -6.36 24.88 -12.83
N ARG A 351 -7.13 23.96 -13.41
CA ARG A 351 -7.00 22.52 -13.21
C ARG A 351 -6.67 21.84 -14.53
N ARG A 352 -5.61 21.03 -14.54
CA ARG A 352 -5.22 20.20 -15.70
C ARG A 352 -5.21 18.73 -15.27
N PRO A 353 -6.16 17.91 -15.74
CA PRO A 353 -6.09 16.47 -15.49
C PRO A 353 -4.88 15.85 -16.19
N LEU A 354 -4.29 14.85 -15.56
CA LEU A 354 -3.22 14.01 -16.09
C LEU A 354 -3.83 12.68 -16.52
N MET A 355 -4.18 12.54 -17.80
CA MET A 355 -4.74 11.28 -18.32
C MET A 355 -3.62 10.27 -18.63
N TYR A 356 -3.70 9.07 -18.06
CA TYR A 356 -2.74 8.00 -18.30
C TYR A 356 -2.80 7.55 -19.77
N GLY A 357 -1.65 7.37 -20.39
CA GLY A 357 -1.52 7.03 -21.81
C GLY A 357 -1.67 8.22 -22.78
N ARG A 358 -2.04 9.41 -22.30
CA ARG A 358 -2.13 10.64 -23.12
C ARG A 358 -1.25 11.77 -22.60
N ASP A 359 -1.40 12.12 -21.33
CA ASP A 359 -0.64 13.19 -20.67
C ASP A 359 0.52 12.63 -19.84
N THR A 360 0.38 11.41 -19.30
CA THR A 360 1.38 10.78 -18.45
C THR A 360 1.44 9.28 -18.71
N GLY A 361 2.50 8.61 -18.25
CA GLY A 361 2.62 7.16 -18.26
C GLY A 361 3.49 6.68 -17.11
N CYS A 362 3.52 5.36 -16.91
CA CYS A 362 4.46 4.75 -15.99
C CYS A 362 5.86 5.08 -16.45
N TRP A 363 6.70 5.52 -15.52
CA TRP A 363 8.05 5.93 -15.82
C TRP A 363 8.91 4.76 -16.36
N ARG A 364 8.50 3.49 -16.18
CA ARG A 364 9.17 2.28 -16.73
C ARG A 364 8.72 1.87 -18.13
N ASP A 365 7.60 2.41 -18.58
CA ASP A 365 7.03 1.96 -19.84
C ASP A 365 7.72 2.66 -21.00
N SER A 366 7.69 2.02 -22.17
CA SER A 366 8.06 2.70 -23.41
C SER A 366 7.22 3.97 -23.58
N PRO A 367 7.78 5.01 -24.23
CA PRO A 367 7.04 6.24 -24.47
C PRO A 367 5.70 5.98 -25.16
N VAL A 368 4.62 6.46 -24.57
CA VAL A 368 3.29 6.45 -25.20
C VAL A 368 3.13 7.68 -26.09
N SER A 369 2.51 7.53 -27.26
CA SER A 369 2.14 8.66 -28.11
C SER A 369 0.97 9.42 -27.49
N GLY A 370 1.09 10.73 -27.31
CA GLY A 370 0.08 11.53 -26.61
C GLY A 370 0.23 13.04 -26.80
N GLU A 371 -0.56 13.81 -26.03
CA GLU A 371 -0.48 15.28 -26.00
C GLU A 371 0.74 15.76 -25.20
N ALA A 372 1.15 15.01 -24.18
CA ALA A 372 2.38 15.32 -23.45
C ALA A 372 3.62 14.98 -24.26
N ARG A 373 4.64 15.82 -24.13
CA ARG A 373 5.93 15.60 -24.78
C ARG A 373 6.79 14.72 -23.90
N VAL A 374 7.28 13.61 -24.45
CA VAL A 374 8.35 12.82 -23.83
C VAL A 374 9.61 13.67 -23.86
N VAL A 375 10.13 13.99 -22.68
CA VAL A 375 11.26 14.92 -22.51
C VAL A 375 12.52 14.22 -22.04
N TRP A 376 12.41 13.00 -21.55
CA TRP A 376 13.56 12.20 -21.18
C TRP A 376 13.26 10.73 -21.41
N THR A 377 14.22 10.03 -22.02
CA THR A 377 14.28 8.58 -22.08
C THR A 377 15.67 8.15 -21.62
N GLY A 378 15.76 7.30 -20.62
CA GLY A 378 17.04 6.79 -20.10
C GLY A 378 17.00 5.30 -19.85
N ARG A 379 18.10 4.75 -19.33
CA ARG A 379 18.06 3.45 -18.66
C ARG A 379 18.12 3.69 -17.17
N VAL A 380 17.31 2.96 -16.43
CA VAL A 380 17.26 3.00 -14.97
C VAL A 380 17.31 1.56 -14.48
N GLY A 381 18.42 1.19 -13.84
CA GLY A 381 18.78 -0.23 -13.70
C GLY A 381 18.90 -0.88 -15.08
N ASP A 382 18.23 -2.03 -15.26
CA ASP A 382 18.26 -2.77 -16.53
C ASP A 382 17.22 -2.30 -17.57
N GLY A 383 16.22 -1.52 -17.15
CA GLY A 383 15.06 -1.15 -17.98
C GLY A 383 15.11 0.26 -18.55
N PRO A 384 14.25 0.59 -19.55
CA PRO A 384 14.06 1.96 -20.00
C PRO A 384 13.28 2.79 -18.97
N GLY A 385 13.63 4.07 -18.84
CA GLY A 385 12.91 5.07 -18.06
C GLY A 385 12.37 6.17 -18.97
N VAL A 386 11.21 6.74 -18.68
CA VAL A 386 10.53 7.78 -19.47
C VAL A 386 9.91 8.85 -18.57
N LEU A 387 10.12 10.12 -18.92
CA LEU A 387 9.46 11.26 -18.27
C LEU A 387 8.70 12.13 -19.29
N TYR A 388 7.60 12.71 -18.81
CA TYR A 388 6.68 13.51 -19.59
C TYR A 388 6.72 14.97 -19.14
N ALA A 389 6.52 15.88 -20.10
CA ALA A 389 6.31 17.29 -19.83
C ALA A 389 4.92 17.72 -20.30
N THR A 390 4.15 18.27 -19.38
CA THR A 390 2.84 18.87 -19.67
C THR A 390 2.92 20.39 -19.57
N GLU A 391 2.47 21.08 -20.61
CA GLU A 391 2.34 22.54 -20.64
C GLU A 391 0.96 22.96 -20.10
N ILE A 392 0.95 23.91 -19.17
CA ILE A 392 -0.23 24.59 -18.65
C ILE A 392 -0.13 26.06 -19.07
N ARG A 393 -1.05 26.50 -19.92
CA ARG A 393 -1.13 27.89 -20.40
C ARG A 393 -1.85 28.77 -19.39
N ILE A 394 -1.26 29.92 -19.09
CA ILE A 394 -1.67 30.83 -18.02
C ILE A 394 -2.11 32.15 -18.64
N GLY A 395 -3.30 32.13 -19.25
CA GLY A 395 -3.91 33.28 -19.91
C GLY A 395 -4.06 33.13 -21.43
N ALA A 396 -4.99 33.90 -21.99
CA ALA A 396 -5.41 33.78 -23.40
C ALA A 396 -4.61 34.65 -24.39
N SER A 397 -3.68 35.49 -23.93
CA SER A 397 -3.17 36.61 -24.74
C SER A 397 -1.66 36.85 -24.67
N GLY A 398 -0.86 35.86 -24.27
CA GLY A 398 0.60 36.02 -24.10
C GLY A 398 1.02 37.04 -23.03
N ARG A 399 0.06 37.57 -22.26
CA ARG A 399 0.34 38.38 -21.06
C ARG A 399 0.45 37.40 -19.90
N GLY A 400 1.65 37.28 -19.35
CA GLY A 400 1.86 36.46 -18.17
C GLY A 400 1.00 36.91 -17.00
N ARG A 401 0.66 35.96 -16.13
CA ARG A 401 -0.10 36.20 -14.90
C ARG A 401 0.71 35.79 -13.69
N GLU A 402 0.44 36.46 -12.58
CA GLU A 402 1.10 36.19 -11.31
C GLU A 402 0.57 34.88 -10.71
N MET A 403 1.46 33.91 -10.48
CA MET A 403 1.12 32.61 -9.91
C MET A 403 1.45 32.57 -8.41
N GLU A 404 0.54 32.01 -7.63
CA GLU A 404 0.66 31.95 -6.17
C GLU A 404 1.11 30.57 -5.69
N GLY A 405 0.49 29.51 -6.22
CA GLY A 405 0.72 28.16 -5.72
C GLY A 405 0.43 27.07 -6.75
N PHE A 406 1.10 25.94 -6.60
CA PHE A 406 0.90 24.72 -7.38
C PHE A 406 0.64 23.53 -6.45
N THR A 407 -0.22 22.61 -6.85
CA THR A 407 -0.50 21.38 -6.11
C THR A 407 -0.69 20.22 -7.08
N LEU A 408 -0.14 19.07 -6.73
CA LEU A 408 -0.43 17.80 -7.41
C LEU A 408 -1.48 17.04 -6.58
N ARG A 409 -2.52 16.54 -7.23
CA ARG A 409 -3.54 15.70 -6.59
C ARG A 409 -3.68 14.42 -7.37
N ALA A 410 -3.74 13.30 -6.67
CA ALA A 410 -4.07 12.02 -7.28
C ALA A 410 -5.57 11.84 -7.43
N ASP A 411 -5.96 11.04 -8.42
CA ASP A 411 -7.32 10.53 -8.48
C ASP A 411 -7.48 9.34 -7.52
N PRO A 412 -8.42 9.38 -6.57
CA PRO A 412 -8.58 8.31 -5.59
C PRO A 412 -9.08 6.98 -6.19
N GLY A 413 -9.52 6.97 -7.45
CA GLY A 413 -9.94 5.78 -8.18
C GLY A 413 -8.90 5.23 -9.17
N SER A 414 -7.78 5.93 -9.41
CA SER A 414 -6.72 5.47 -10.32
C SER A 414 -5.60 4.75 -9.57
N CYS A 415 -5.11 3.64 -10.11
CA CYS A 415 -3.95 2.95 -9.56
C CYS A 415 -2.61 3.66 -9.86
N ALA A 416 -2.59 4.56 -10.84
CA ALA A 416 -1.40 5.31 -11.18
C ALA A 416 -1.09 6.33 -10.07
N SER A 417 0.14 6.31 -9.56
CA SER A 417 0.64 7.25 -8.54
C SER A 417 1.45 8.35 -9.23
N PRO A 418 0.90 9.55 -9.49
CA PRO A 418 1.64 10.58 -10.20
C PRO A 418 2.69 11.22 -9.28
N PHE A 419 3.82 11.58 -9.89
CA PHE A 419 4.89 12.34 -9.26
C PHE A 419 5.41 13.45 -10.18
N VAL A 420 5.92 14.52 -9.59
CA VAL A 420 6.52 15.69 -10.24
C VAL A 420 7.98 15.81 -9.81
N LEU A 421 8.87 15.94 -10.79
CA LEU A 421 10.31 16.12 -10.60
C LEU A 421 10.76 17.56 -10.86
N GLY A 422 9.98 18.36 -11.59
CA GLY A 422 10.39 19.72 -11.94
C GLY A 422 9.24 20.57 -12.42
N VAL A 423 9.35 21.87 -12.17
CA VAL A 423 8.42 22.88 -12.69
C VAL A 423 9.22 24.05 -13.25
N THR A 424 8.83 24.53 -14.43
CA THR A 424 9.49 25.64 -15.12
C THR A 424 8.49 26.64 -15.63
N LEU A 425 8.74 27.91 -15.33
CA LEU A 425 7.88 29.04 -15.63
C LEU A 425 8.47 29.86 -16.77
N TRP A 426 7.65 30.19 -17.77
CA TRP A 426 8.04 31.01 -18.92
C TRP A 426 7.12 32.22 -19.06
N LYS A 427 7.72 33.38 -19.35
CA LYS A 427 7.02 34.64 -19.52
C LYS A 427 6.09 34.64 -20.72
#